data_AF-A0A6J4KE61-F1
#
_entry.id   AF-A0A6J4KE61-F1
#
_cell.length_a   1.000
_cell.length_b   1.000
_cell.length_c   1.000
_cell.angle_alpha   90.00
_cell.angle_beta   90.00
_cell.angle_gamma   90.00
#
_symmetry.space_group_name_H-M   'P 1'
#
loop_
_entity.id
_entity.type
_entity.pdbx_description
1 polymer ?
#
loop_
_entity_poly.entity_id
_entity_poly.type
_entity_poly.pdbx_seq_one_letter_code
_entity_poly.pdbx_strand_id
1 'polypeptide(L)'
;ERVAAPRIVDPMLDSIVRARKGSGPPTAADSAALRGSLQQIVDRMFGEDAGPTNGPRPGPTQCHDITVYPAIGLAGGACEGYGLLLDIRDPANPKRVSAVADSNFSYWHSATFNNSGTKVLFSDEWGGGGQPKCRATDKKEWGANAIFAVAGGQMQFRSYYKMPAAQTAQENCVAHNGSLIPIPGRDVMVQSWYQGGISVFDWTDAANPKEIAFHDRGPVDAAEMGNGGSWSVYWYNGVMVSSEISRGLDIFELAPSAFVSQNEIDAAKLVRFDYLNAQGQPRLVWPPSFVVARAYADQLERSRGLAADRLAAVRQALAAAERAAGAARRDALTQLATQLDGEAAASTDAGKVRMLSGAVRELAGR
;
A
#
# COMPACT_ATOMS: atom_id res chain seq x y z
N GLU A 1 -0.54 25.52 6.71
CA GLU A 1 0.56 26.50 6.62
C GLU A 1 1.88 25.71 6.75
N ARG A 2 2.78 25.79 5.77
CA ARG A 2 4.09 25.07 5.80
C ARG A 2 5.21 26.11 5.93
N VAL A 3 6.20 25.83 6.76
CA VAL A 3 7.38 26.71 6.92
C VAL A 3 8.35 26.46 5.78
N ALA A 4 8.66 27.48 4.99
CA ALA A 4 9.65 27.39 3.91
C ALA A 4 11.07 27.24 4.49
N ALA A 5 11.87 26.35 3.91
CA ALA A 5 13.22 26.08 4.40
C ALA A 5 14.17 27.28 4.17
N PRO A 6 15.12 27.56 5.09
CA PRO A 6 16.08 28.67 4.95
C PRO A 6 16.83 28.67 3.61
N ARG A 7 17.21 27.50 3.09
CA ARG A 7 17.85 27.37 1.77
C ARG A 7 17.04 27.93 0.60
N ILE A 8 15.72 28.00 0.72
CA ILE A 8 14.83 28.56 -0.30
C ILE A 8 14.59 30.05 -0.01
N VAL A 9 14.47 30.40 1.27
CA VAL A 9 14.12 31.76 1.73
C VAL A 9 15.29 32.72 1.62
N ASP A 10 16.51 32.31 2.00
CA ASP A 10 17.67 33.20 2.10
C ASP A 10 18.06 33.81 0.73
N PRO A 11 18.14 33.04 -0.38
CA PRO A 11 18.43 33.63 -1.69
C PRO A 11 17.33 34.58 -2.19
N MET A 12 16.07 34.33 -1.82
CA MET A 12 14.93 35.18 -2.20
C MET A 12 14.92 36.48 -1.40
N LEU A 13 15.24 36.44 -0.12
CA LEU A 13 15.42 37.63 0.71
C LEU A 13 16.59 38.48 0.21
N ASP A 14 17.72 37.86 -0.14
CA ASP A 14 18.86 38.56 -0.74
C ASP A 14 18.49 39.28 -2.04
N SER A 15 17.66 38.63 -2.88
CA SER A 15 17.15 39.23 -4.11
C SER A 15 16.27 40.46 -3.84
N ILE A 16 15.39 40.40 -2.84
CA ILE A 16 14.54 41.53 -2.44
C ILE A 16 15.38 42.69 -1.90
N VAL A 17 16.38 42.41 -1.06
CA VAL A 17 17.31 43.44 -0.54
C VAL A 17 18.04 44.14 -1.68
N ARG A 18 18.53 43.38 -2.66
CA ARG A 18 19.18 43.93 -3.86
C ARG A 18 18.23 44.74 -4.72
N ALA A 19 17.00 44.27 -4.93
CA ALA A 19 15.99 44.95 -5.75
C ALA A 19 15.62 46.34 -5.21
N ARG A 20 15.57 46.49 -3.88
CA ARG A 20 15.38 47.80 -3.23
C ARG A 20 16.67 48.62 -3.06
N LYS A 21 17.79 48.20 -3.65
CA LYS A 21 19.11 48.82 -3.55
C LYS A 21 19.62 48.96 -2.10
N GLY A 22 19.23 48.05 -1.21
CA GLY A 22 19.67 48.02 0.18
C GLY A 22 21.06 47.40 0.33
N SER A 23 21.78 47.79 1.38
CA SER A 23 22.98 47.10 1.88
C SER A 23 22.73 46.57 3.30
N GLY A 24 23.19 45.36 3.58
CA GLY A 24 23.02 44.69 4.89
C GLY A 24 21.98 43.55 4.89
N PRO A 25 21.72 42.95 6.08
CA PRO A 25 20.83 41.79 6.20
C PRO A 25 19.36 42.13 5.90
N PRO A 26 18.53 41.12 5.54
CA PRO A 26 17.10 41.30 5.31
C PRO A 26 16.37 41.91 6.51
N THR A 27 15.48 42.86 6.25
CA THR A 27 14.65 43.52 7.27
C THR A 27 13.31 42.81 7.45
N ALA A 28 12.56 43.15 8.51
CA ALA A 28 11.21 42.64 8.70
C ALA A 28 10.26 42.98 7.53
N ALA A 29 10.48 44.13 6.86
CA ALA A 29 9.73 44.51 5.68
C ALA A 29 10.06 43.62 4.46
N ASP A 30 11.32 43.22 4.29
CA ASP A 30 11.75 42.29 3.24
C ASP A 30 11.10 40.91 3.45
N SER A 31 11.06 40.43 4.70
CA SER A 31 10.38 39.18 5.07
C SER A 31 8.86 39.24 4.92
N ALA A 32 8.24 40.41 5.08
CA ALA A 32 6.81 40.61 4.84
C ALA A 32 6.49 40.63 3.33
N ALA A 33 7.33 41.32 2.54
CA ALA A 33 7.23 41.35 1.09
C ALA A 33 7.40 39.94 0.49
N LEU A 34 8.38 39.17 0.97
CA LEU A 34 8.56 37.79 0.55
C LEU A 34 7.34 36.93 0.90
N ARG A 35 6.79 37.03 2.11
CA ARG A 35 5.57 36.27 2.48
C ARG A 35 4.38 36.61 1.58
N GLY A 36 4.22 37.87 1.19
CA GLY A 36 3.16 38.30 0.28
C GLY A 36 3.32 37.80 -1.15
N SER A 37 4.56 37.54 -1.61
CA SER A 37 4.86 37.11 -2.99
C SER A 37 5.29 35.65 -3.12
N LEU A 38 5.55 34.95 -2.01
CA LEU A 38 6.13 33.61 -1.99
C LEU A 38 5.30 32.63 -2.81
N GLN A 39 3.97 32.70 -2.70
CA GLN A 39 3.09 31.85 -3.49
C GLN A 39 3.28 32.11 -4.99
N GLN A 40 3.28 33.37 -5.44
CA GLN A 40 3.50 33.70 -6.85
C GLN A 40 4.89 33.31 -7.38
N ILE A 41 5.91 33.32 -6.52
CA ILE A 41 7.27 32.89 -6.89
C ILE A 41 7.32 31.38 -7.05
N VAL A 42 6.71 30.65 -6.11
CA VAL A 42 6.57 29.19 -6.16
C VAL A 42 5.79 28.79 -7.42
N ASP A 43 4.65 29.42 -7.65
CA ASP A 43 3.80 29.26 -8.83
C ASP A 43 4.62 29.41 -10.14
N ARG A 44 5.44 30.47 -10.27
CA ARG A 44 6.34 30.66 -11.42
C ARG A 44 7.45 29.60 -11.52
N MET A 45 8.04 29.18 -10.40
CA MET A 45 9.11 28.16 -10.40
C MET A 45 8.64 26.79 -10.86
N PHE A 46 7.36 26.45 -10.60
CA PHE A 46 6.76 25.18 -11.01
C PHE A 46 6.04 25.25 -12.37
N GLY A 47 6.37 26.25 -13.21
CA GLY A 47 5.95 26.29 -14.60
C GLY A 47 4.55 26.84 -14.84
N GLU A 48 4.06 27.77 -14.00
CA GLU A 48 2.89 28.58 -14.33
C GLU A 48 3.20 29.64 -15.39
N ASP A 49 3.41 29.21 -16.62
CA ASP A 49 3.14 30.09 -17.75
C ASP A 49 1.63 30.32 -17.84
N ALA A 50 1.24 31.59 -17.89
CA ALA A 50 -0.13 32.04 -18.05
C ALA A 50 -0.71 31.62 -19.41
N GLY A 51 -1.09 30.34 -19.54
CA GLY A 51 -1.90 29.80 -20.62
C GLY A 51 -3.37 30.23 -20.49
N PRO A 52 -4.15 30.20 -21.59
CA PRO A 52 -5.45 30.87 -21.69
C PRO A 52 -6.47 30.38 -20.65
N THR A 53 -7.16 31.36 -20.05
CA THR A 53 -8.03 31.30 -18.87
C THR A 53 -9.36 30.53 -19.03
N ASN A 54 -9.47 29.61 -19.98
CA ASN A 54 -10.68 28.82 -20.21
C ASN A 54 -10.40 27.32 -20.05
N GLY A 55 -10.11 26.90 -18.83
CA GLY A 55 -9.98 25.49 -18.46
C GLY A 55 -9.64 25.31 -16.97
N PRO A 56 -9.96 24.15 -16.37
CA PRO A 56 -9.44 23.81 -15.04
C PRO A 56 -7.90 23.87 -15.06
N ARG A 57 -7.30 24.42 -13.99
CA ARG A 57 -5.83 24.54 -13.83
C ARG A 57 -5.16 23.20 -14.18
N PRO A 58 -4.16 23.16 -15.08
CA PRO A 58 -3.41 21.93 -15.35
C PRO A 58 -2.86 21.37 -14.03
N GLY A 59 -3.10 20.08 -13.79
CA GLY A 59 -2.46 19.36 -12.69
C GLY A 59 -0.96 19.17 -12.93
N PRO A 60 -0.23 18.53 -12.00
CA PRO A 60 1.17 18.16 -12.23
C PRO A 60 1.34 17.42 -13.57
N THR A 61 2.39 17.76 -14.33
CA THR A 61 2.57 17.33 -15.73
C THR A 61 3.35 16.03 -15.92
N GLN A 62 3.63 15.29 -14.84
CA GLN A 62 4.50 14.11 -14.85
C GLN A 62 3.94 13.01 -13.93
N CYS A 63 2.83 12.39 -14.32
CA CYS A 63 2.38 11.17 -13.66
C CYS A 63 3.28 10.01 -14.07
N HIS A 64 3.99 9.42 -13.12
CA HIS A 64 4.89 8.30 -13.36
C HIS A 64 4.06 7.03 -13.57
N ASP A 65 3.35 6.57 -12.53
CA ASP A 65 2.40 5.45 -12.63
C ASP A 65 0.96 5.89 -12.34
N ILE A 66 0.03 5.19 -12.97
CA ILE A 66 -1.39 5.26 -12.66
C ILE A 66 -1.90 3.84 -12.43
N THR A 67 -2.42 3.59 -11.23
CA THR A 67 -3.12 2.35 -10.91
C THR A 67 -4.61 2.57 -11.01
N VAL A 68 -5.26 1.89 -11.93
CA VAL A 68 -6.72 1.93 -12.10
C VAL A 68 -7.36 0.77 -11.34
N TYR A 69 -8.45 1.05 -10.64
CA TYR A 69 -9.25 0.03 -9.97
C TYR A 69 -10.74 0.15 -10.39
N PRO A 70 -11.08 -0.33 -11.61
CA PRO A 70 -12.41 -0.13 -12.20
C PRO A 70 -13.56 -0.67 -11.34
N ALA A 71 -13.33 -1.75 -10.58
CA ALA A 71 -14.35 -2.37 -9.74
C ALA A 71 -14.91 -1.45 -8.63
N ILE A 72 -14.15 -0.41 -8.25
CA ILE A 72 -14.59 0.63 -7.31
C ILE A 72 -14.68 2.02 -7.97
N GLY A 73 -14.40 2.12 -9.28
CA GLY A 73 -14.46 3.36 -10.05
C GLY A 73 -13.41 4.39 -9.66
N LEU A 74 -12.28 3.99 -9.09
CA LEU A 74 -11.20 4.89 -8.67
C LEU A 74 -9.87 4.54 -9.35
N ALA A 75 -8.99 5.53 -9.46
CA ALA A 75 -7.59 5.35 -9.80
C ALA A 75 -6.69 6.16 -8.87
N GLY A 76 -5.49 5.63 -8.60
CA GLY A 76 -4.42 6.29 -7.87
C GLY A 76 -3.36 6.75 -8.87
N GLY A 77 -3.10 8.05 -8.94
CA GLY A 77 -2.04 8.60 -9.79
C GLY A 77 -0.83 8.97 -8.92
N ALA A 78 0.31 8.35 -9.17
CA ALA A 78 1.58 8.74 -8.56
C ALA A 78 2.26 9.71 -9.51
N CYS A 79 2.15 11.01 -9.23
CA CYS A 79 2.66 12.06 -10.10
C CYS A 79 3.73 12.84 -9.37
N GLU A 80 4.77 13.28 -10.07
CA GLU A 80 5.91 13.96 -9.45
C GLU A 80 5.44 15.04 -8.45
N GLY A 81 5.72 14.81 -7.17
CA GLY A 81 5.32 15.66 -6.04
C GLY A 81 3.92 15.42 -5.44
N TYR A 82 3.03 14.66 -6.08
CA TYR A 82 1.65 14.44 -5.67
C TYR A 82 1.15 13.00 -5.81
N GLY A 83 0.49 12.50 -4.77
CA GLY A 83 -0.43 11.38 -4.88
C GLY A 83 -1.83 11.88 -5.22
N LEU A 84 -2.39 11.43 -6.33
CA LEU A 84 -3.73 11.78 -6.80
C LEU A 84 -4.70 10.64 -6.56
N LEU A 85 -5.93 11.00 -6.17
CA LEU A 85 -7.09 10.11 -6.26
C LEU A 85 -7.98 10.63 -7.38
N LEU A 86 -8.31 9.74 -8.32
CA LEU A 86 -9.10 10.02 -9.51
C LEU A 86 -10.37 9.18 -9.48
N ASP A 87 -11.49 9.79 -9.81
CA ASP A 87 -12.74 9.12 -10.16
C ASP A 87 -12.71 8.77 -11.65
N ILE A 88 -12.86 7.48 -11.94
CA ILE A 88 -12.81 6.91 -13.29
C ILE A 88 -14.12 6.19 -13.65
N ARG A 89 -15.23 6.50 -12.99
CA ARG A 89 -16.55 5.94 -13.33
C ARG A 89 -17.03 6.34 -14.73
N ASP A 90 -16.57 7.49 -15.20
CA ASP A 90 -16.60 7.89 -16.61
C ASP A 90 -15.15 7.96 -17.13
N PRO A 91 -14.61 6.88 -17.71
CA PRO A 91 -13.22 6.83 -18.15
C PRO A 91 -12.88 7.84 -19.25
N ALA A 92 -13.88 8.32 -20.01
CA ALA A 92 -13.67 9.36 -21.02
C ALA A 92 -13.51 10.75 -20.39
N ASN A 93 -14.01 10.95 -19.16
CA ASN A 93 -13.95 12.20 -18.43
C ASN A 93 -13.53 11.98 -16.95
N PRO A 94 -12.31 11.46 -16.69
CA PRO A 94 -11.86 11.19 -15.34
C PRO A 94 -11.74 12.49 -14.54
N LYS A 95 -12.04 12.44 -13.24
CA LYS A 95 -12.05 13.61 -12.36
C LYS A 95 -11.10 13.42 -11.20
N ARG A 96 -10.21 14.38 -10.96
CA ARG A 96 -9.42 14.41 -9.72
C ARG A 96 -10.34 14.70 -8.53
N VAL A 97 -10.41 13.77 -7.57
CA VAL A 97 -11.23 13.90 -6.35
C VAL A 97 -10.40 14.32 -5.13
N SER A 98 -9.13 13.94 -5.07
CA SER A 98 -8.22 14.33 -3.99
C SER A 98 -6.78 14.36 -4.46
N ALA A 99 -5.94 15.12 -3.77
CA ALA A 99 -4.49 15.15 -3.96
C ALA A 99 -3.81 15.29 -2.59
N VAL A 100 -2.68 14.61 -2.43
CA VAL A 100 -1.81 14.69 -1.25
C VAL A 100 -0.38 14.96 -1.70
N ALA A 101 0.39 15.62 -0.84
CA ALA A 101 1.81 15.87 -1.05
C ALA A 101 2.54 15.69 0.28
N ASP A 102 3.73 15.12 0.23
CA ASP A 102 4.50 14.71 1.39
C ASP A 102 5.94 15.21 1.24
N SER A 103 6.44 15.95 2.23
CA SER A 103 7.81 16.47 2.22
C SER A 103 8.86 15.37 2.44
N ASN A 104 8.44 14.19 2.89
CA ASN A 104 9.30 13.01 3.02
C ASN A 104 9.32 12.15 1.76
N PHE A 105 8.60 12.53 0.70
CA PHE A 105 8.66 11.89 -0.60
C PHE A 105 9.52 12.71 -1.55
N SER A 106 10.33 12.03 -2.36
CA SER A 106 11.11 12.66 -3.43
C SER A 106 10.60 12.27 -4.80
N TYR A 107 10.06 11.06 -4.97
CA TYR A 107 9.55 10.59 -6.23
C TYR A 107 8.33 9.69 -6.02
N TRP A 108 7.13 10.26 -6.23
CA TRP A 108 5.88 9.51 -6.16
C TRP A 108 5.83 8.54 -7.32
N HIS A 109 6.07 7.26 -7.03
CA HIS A 109 6.36 6.28 -8.05
C HIS A 109 5.13 5.46 -8.46
N SER A 110 4.48 4.80 -7.49
CA SER A 110 3.34 3.92 -7.74
C SER A 110 2.26 4.01 -6.67
N ALA A 111 1.07 3.52 -6.99
CA ALA A 111 -0.08 3.49 -6.08
C ALA A 111 -0.73 2.09 -6.04
N THR A 112 -1.17 1.64 -4.88
CA THR A 112 -1.90 0.36 -4.74
C THR A 112 -3.05 0.52 -3.77
N PHE A 113 -4.26 0.12 -4.16
CA PHE A 113 -5.41 0.12 -3.26
C PHE A 113 -5.43 -1.17 -2.46
N ASN A 114 -5.99 -1.12 -1.24
CA ASN A 114 -6.43 -2.35 -0.62
C ASN A 114 -7.66 -2.92 -1.34
N ASN A 115 -7.99 -4.20 -1.14
CA ASN A 115 -9.02 -4.85 -1.96
C ASN A 115 -10.41 -4.20 -1.85
N SER A 116 -10.73 -3.58 -0.71
CA SER A 116 -12.00 -2.89 -0.48
C SER A 116 -12.03 -1.43 -0.98
N GLY A 117 -10.90 -0.88 -1.42
CA GLY A 117 -10.80 0.53 -1.85
C GLY A 117 -10.87 1.55 -0.70
N THR A 118 -10.76 1.10 0.54
CA THR A 118 -10.82 1.95 1.74
C THR A 118 -9.46 2.52 2.14
N LYS A 119 -8.38 2.04 1.51
CA LYS A 119 -7.01 2.51 1.70
C LYS A 119 -6.27 2.54 0.37
N VAL A 120 -5.32 3.45 0.26
CA VAL A 120 -4.35 3.53 -0.84
C VAL A 120 -2.96 3.72 -0.26
N LEU A 121 -2.00 3.02 -0.84
CA LEU A 121 -0.59 3.10 -0.54
C LEU A 121 0.13 3.74 -1.72
N PHE A 122 1.00 4.72 -1.46
CA PHE A 122 1.89 5.29 -2.46
C PHE A 122 3.34 4.94 -2.14
N SER A 123 4.10 4.55 -3.15
CA SER A 123 5.53 4.22 -3.02
C SER A 123 6.39 5.43 -3.40
N ASP A 124 7.47 5.64 -2.64
CA ASP A 124 8.49 6.65 -2.92
C ASP A 124 9.77 6.00 -3.46
N GLU A 125 10.08 6.24 -4.73
CA GLU A 125 11.30 5.73 -5.36
C GLU A 125 12.43 6.77 -5.24
N TRP A 126 12.74 7.13 -3.99
CA TRP A 126 13.67 8.22 -3.69
C TRP A 126 15.02 8.04 -4.40
N GLY A 127 15.42 9.06 -5.18
CA GLY A 127 16.70 9.02 -5.90
C GLY A 127 16.66 8.14 -7.15
N GLY A 128 15.48 7.89 -7.72
CA GLY A 128 15.28 7.18 -8.99
C GLY A 128 15.73 5.73 -8.91
N GLY A 129 15.50 5.09 -7.77
CA GLY A 129 15.79 3.68 -7.57
C GLY A 129 17.26 3.35 -7.36
N GLY A 130 18.19 4.27 -7.63
CA GLY A 130 19.63 4.02 -7.58
C GLY A 130 20.33 4.32 -6.25
N GLN A 131 19.65 4.93 -5.28
CA GLN A 131 20.26 5.40 -4.03
C GLN A 131 20.10 4.38 -2.87
N PRO A 132 21.07 4.29 -1.95
CA PRO A 132 20.99 3.41 -0.79
C PRO A 132 20.18 4.05 0.33
N LYS A 133 18.84 4.04 0.21
CA LYS A 133 17.97 4.70 1.18
C LYS A 133 17.52 3.81 2.33
N CYS A 134 17.94 2.55 2.40
CA CYS A 134 17.60 1.64 3.49
C CYS A 134 18.69 1.53 4.57
N ARG A 135 19.63 2.49 4.67
CA ARG A 135 20.70 2.43 5.67
C ARG A 135 20.16 2.65 7.08
N ALA A 136 20.88 2.15 8.07
CA ALA A 136 20.52 2.34 9.49
C ALA A 136 20.41 3.82 9.92
N THR A 137 21.07 4.73 9.19
CA THR A 137 21.06 6.18 9.44
C THR A 137 19.98 6.92 8.65
N ASP A 138 19.37 6.29 7.64
CA ASP A 138 18.29 6.91 6.88
C ASP A 138 16.99 6.90 7.70
N LYS A 139 16.20 7.96 7.53
CA LYS A 139 14.88 8.02 8.14
C LYS A 139 13.97 6.92 7.59
N LYS A 140 13.05 6.42 8.42
CA LYS A 140 12.13 5.34 8.00
C LYS A 140 11.10 5.81 6.97
N GLU A 141 10.90 7.12 6.84
CA GLU A 141 9.96 7.74 5.90
C GLU A 141 10.56 7.97 4.50
N TRP A 142 11.89 7.90 4.34
CA TRP A 142 12.55 8.14 3.06
C TRP A 142 12.56 6.88 2.19
N GLY A 143 12.16 6.98 0.93
CA GLY A 143 12.14 5.82 0.03
C GLY A 143 11.17 4.74 0.51
N ALA A 144 10.08 5.15 1.16
CA ALA A 144 9.14 4.30 1.88
C ALA A 144 7.76 4.34 1.21
N ASN A 145 6.85 3.52 1.72
CA ASN A 145 5.44 3.67 1.40
C ASN A 145 4.78 4.67 2.35
N ALA A 146 3.83 5.46 1.84
CA ALA A 146 2.89 6.25 2.63
C ALA A 146 1.49 5.67 2.47
N ILE A 147 0.84 5.38 3.60
CA ILE A 147 -0.47 4.73 3.65
C ILE A 147 -1.53 5.77 4.00
N PHE A 148 -2.58 5.82 3.19
CA PHE A 148 -3.72 6.72 3.37
C PHE A 148 -5.00 5.91 3.50
N ALA A 149 -5.85 6.30 4.45
CA ALA A 149 -7.25 5.90 4.43
C ALA A 149 -8.01 6.74 3.39
N VAL A 150 -8.90 6.10 2.65
CA VAL A 150 -9.77 6.73 1.65
C VAL A 150 -11.19 6.75 2.21
N ALA A 151 -11.71 7.96 2.46
CA ALA A 151 -13.06 8.15 2.96
C ALA A 151 -13.66 9.44 2.42
N GLY A 152 -14.91 9.39 1.94
CA GLY A 152 -15.60 10.57 1.40
C GLY A 152 -14.87 11.24 0.23
N GLY A 153 -14.14 10.45 -0.57
CA GLY A 153 -13.33 10.97 -1.68
C GLY A 153 -12.06 11.71 -1.26
N GLN A 154 -11.67 11.63 0.02
CA GLN A 154 -10.46 12.25 0.57
C GLN A 154 -9.44 11.20 1.02
N MET A 155 -8.16 11.54 0.94
CA MET A 155 -7.06 10.74 1.44
C MET A 155 -6.56 11.29 2.79
N GLN A 156 -6.58 10.46 3.83
CA GLN A 156 -6.09 10.79 5.17
C GLN A 156 -4.85 9.97 5.49
N PHE A 157 -3.72 10.64 5.67
CA PHE A 157 -2.46 9.98 6.03
C PHE A 157 -2.61 9.17 7.33
N ARG A 158 -2.02 7.96 7.36
CA ARG A 158 -2.05 7.06 8.53
C ARG A 158 -0.66 6.75 9.05
N SER A 159 0.20 6.20 8.20
CA SER A 159 1.55 5.83 8.59
C SER A 159 2.43 5.68 7.36
N TYR A 160 3.72 5.39 7.60
CA TYR A 160 4.62 4.88 6.60
C TYR A 160 4.83 3.38 6.78
N TYR A 161 5.28 2.71 5.72
CA TYR A 161 5.88 1.38 5.80
C TYR A 161 7.21 1.36 5.08
N LYS A 162 8.22 0.76 5.72
CA LYS A 162 9.53 0.48 5.14
C LYS A 162 10.03 -0.85 5.65
N MET A 163 10.70 -1.63 4.80
CA MET A 163 11.32 -2.87 5.23
C MET A 163 12.19 -2.64 6.49
N PRO A 164 12.14 -3.56 7.47
CA PRO A 164 12.78 -3.35 8.77
C PRO A 164 14.31 -3.50 8.68
N ALA A 165 14.79 -4.42 7.84
CA ALA A 165 16.20 -4.74 7.69
C ALA A 165 16.99 -3.56 7.11
N ALA A 166 18.01 -3.12 7.85
CA ALA A 166 18.93 -2.10 7.37
C ALA A 166 19.87 -2.69 6.31
N GLN A 167 20.15 -1.91 5.28
CA GLN A 167 21.02 -2.26 4.16
C GLN A 167 22.32 -1.44 4.20
N THR A 168 23.32 -1.88 3.47
CA THR A 168 24.63 -1.21 3.35
C THR A 168 24.56 0.01 2.43
N ALA A 169 25.69 0.71 2.28
CA ALA A 169 25.79 1.83 1.34
C ALA A 169 25.96 1.36 -0.12
N GLN A 170 26.17 0.06 -0.36
CA GLN A 170 26.40 -0.58 -1.65
C GLN A 170 25.11 -1.17 -2.25
N GLU A 171 23.97 -0.93 -1.60
CA GLU A 171 22.68 -1.49 -1.98
C GLU A 171 21.71 -0.37 -2.30
N ASN A 172 21.36 -0.19 -3.58
CA ASN A 172 20.22 0.63 -3.92
C ASN A 172 18.95 -0.01 -3.36
N CYS A 173 18.18 0.78 -2.60
CA CYS A 173 17.04 0.27 -1.84
C CYS A 173 16.06 1.39 -1.51
N VAL A 174 14.86 1.27 -2.09
CA VAL A 174 13.67 2.11 -1.90
C VAL A 174 12.43 1.26 -2.21
N ALA A 175 11.26 1.70 -1.75
CA ALA A 175 9.98 1.07 -2.07
C ALA A 175 9.72 1.11 -3.59
N HIS A 176 9.33 -0.03 -4.15
CA HIS A 176 9.04 -0.10 -5.58
C HIS A 176 7.84 -1.02 -5.87
N ASN A 177 7.72 -1.54 -7.09
CA ASN A 177 6.51 -2.21 -7.55
C ASN A 177 6.15 -3.49 -6.78
N GLY A 178 4.85 -3.67 -6.58
CA GLY A 178 4.28 -4.76 -5.79
C GLY A 178 2.82 -5.03 -6.12
N SER A 179 2.23 -6.03 -5.47
CA SER A 179 0.78 -6.32 -5.57
C SER A 179 0.25 -6.96 -4.30
N LEU A 180 -1.08 -6.98 -4.17
CA LEU A 180 -1.73 -7.69 -3.06
C LEU A 180 -1.53 -9.20 -3.17
N ILE A 181 -1.25 -9.85 -2.03
CA ILE A 181 -1.46 -11.28 -1.85
C ILE A 181 -2.92 -11.46 -1.39
N PRO A 182 -3.73 -12.28 -2.07
CA PRO A 182 -5.16 -12.42 -1.78
C PRO A 182 -5.45 -13.27 -0.52
N ILE A 183 -4.92 -12.88 0.64
CA ILE A 183 -5.31 -13.49 1.91
C ILE A 183 -6.67 -12.91 2.35
N PRO A 184 -7.72 -13.74 2.55
CA PRO A 184 -9.05 -13.23 2.86
C PRO A 184 -9.08 -12.42 4.17
N GLY A 185 -9.74 -11.27 4.11
CA GLY A 185 -9.90 -10.34 5.23
C GLY A 185 -8.62 -9.68 5.74
N ARG A 186 -7.52 -9.75 4.99
CA ARG A 186 -6.27 -9.03 5.27
C ARG A 186 -5.85 -8.23 4.06
N ASP A 187 -5.20 -7.12 4.31
CA ASP A 187 -4.52 -6.34 3.29
C ASP A 187 -3.03 -6.70 3.38
N VAL A 188 -2.61 -7.68 2.59
CA VAL A 188 -1.22 -8.15 2.52
C VAL A 188 -0.65 -7.79 1.16
N MET A 189 0.55 -7.23 1.13
CA MET A 189 1.25 -6.84 -0.09
C MET A 189 2.61 -7.52 -0.15
N VAL A 190 2.98 -8.03 -1.34
CA VAL A 190 4.36 -8.34 -1.70
C VAL A 190 4.92 -7.17 -2.49
N GLN A 191 6.13 -6.74 -2.16
CA GLN A 191 6.74 -5.55 -2.76
C GLN A 191 8.25 -5.70 -2.92
N SER A 192 8.75 -5.14 -4.02
CA SER A 192 10.18 -5.05 -4.34
C SER A 192 10.82 -3.87 -3.60
N TRP A 193 12.08 -4.08 -3.18
CA TRP A 193 12.93 -3.09 -2.53
C TRP A 193 14.33 -3.02 -3.17
N TYR A 194 14.42 -3.26 -4.48
CA TYR A 194 15.70 -3.37 -5.21
C TYR A 194 16.64 -4.40 -4.55
N GLN A 195 17.85 -4.00 -4.17
CA GLN A 195 18.84 -4.88 -3.55
C GLN A 195 18.48 -5.24 -2.11
N GLY A 196 17.57 -4.48 -1.46
CA GLY A 196 16.92 -4.90 -0.23
C GLY A 196 15.99 -6.11 -0.40
N GLY A 197 15.78 -6.55 -1.64
CA GLY A 197 15.08 -7.78 -1.96
C GLY A 197 13.56 -7.60 -1.99
N ILE A 198 12.86 -8.50 -1.31
CA ILE A 198 11.40 -8.56 -1.31
C ILE A 198 10.90 -8.52 0.13
N SER A 199 9.89 -7.69 0.37
CA SER A 199 9.17 -7.63 1.64
C SER A 199 7.71 -8.01 1.41
N VAL A 200 7.19 -8.92 2.23
CA VAL A 200 5.77 -9.22 2.34
C VAL A 200 5.27 -8.63 3.65
N PHE A 201 4.30 -7.73 3.58
CA PHE A 201 3.82 -7.01 4.75
C PHE A 201 2.30 -6.94 4.82
N ASP A 202 1.81 -6.94 6.06
CA ASP A 202 0.41 -6.76 6.40
C ASP A 202 0.17 -5.29 6.76
N TRP A 203 -0.75 -4.65 6.05
CA TRP A 203 -1.20 -3.28 6.26
C TRP A 203 -2.72 -3.20 6.47
N THR A 204 -3.30 -4.30 6.99
CA THR A 204 -4.71 -4.36 7.42
C THR A 204 -4.97 -3.27 8.46
N ASP A 205 -4.10 -3.15 9.46
CA ASP A 205 -4.02 -1.97 10.31
C ASP A 205 -3.12 -0.92 9.66
N ALA A 206 -3.76 0.11 9.09
CA ALA A 206 -3.08 1.19 8.39
C ALA A 206 -2.18 2.05 9.29
N ALA A 207 -2.35 1.98 10.62
CA ALA A 207 -1.51 2.70 11.57
C ALA A 207 -0.24 1.93 11.93
N ASN A 208 -0.27 0.60 11.79
CA ASN A 208 0.80 -0.30 12.25
C ASN A 208 1.11 -1.40 11.21
N PRO A 209 1.55 -1.02 9.99
CA PRO A 209 1.94 -2.01 8.99
C PRO A 209 3.17 -2.80 9.46
N LYS A 210 3.19 -4.10 9.18
CA LYS A 210 4.21 -5.01 9.70
C LYS A 210 4.68 -6.02 8.66
N GLU A 211 5.99 -6.21 8.57
CA GLU A 211 6.57 -7.28 7.77
C GLU A 211 6.22 -8.66 8.34
N ILE A 212 5.81 -9.58 7.46
CA ILE A 212 5.39 -10.94 7.81
C ILE A 212 6.21 -12.03 7.11
N ALA A 213 6.92 -11.69 6.04
CA ALA A 213 7.95 -12.51 5.40
C ALA A 213 8.87 -11.60 4.58
N PHE A 214 10.08 -12.07 4.29
CA PHE A 214 11.03 -11.33 3.44
C PHE A 214 11.95 -12.30 2.70
N HIS A 215 12.57 -11.79 1.64
CA HIS A 215 13.74 -12.36 1.01
C HIS A 215 14.79 -11.25 0.93
N ASP A 216 15.88 -11.41 1.67
CA ASP A 216 17.02 -10.50 1.60
C ASP A 216 17.95 -10.96 0.47
N ARG A 217 18.35 -10.03 -0.38
CA ARG A 217 19.11 -10.31 -1.60
C ARG A 217 20.59 -9.98 -1.44
N GLY A 218 20.94 -8.95 -0.67
CA GLY A 218 22.30 -8.46 -0.52
C GLY A 218 22.79 -7.63 -1.72
N PRO A 219 24.00 -7.04 -1.64
CA PRO A 219 24.56 -6.26 -2.73
C PRO A 219 24.97 -7.14 -3.92
N VAL A 220 24.93 -6.57 -5.13
CA VAL A 220 25.51 -7.16 -6.35
C VAL A 220 27.01 -7.36 -6.18
N ASP A 221 27.64 -6.41 -5.52
CA ASP A 221 29.07 -6.36 -5.24
C ASP A 221 29.26 -5.71 -3.85
N ALA A 222 30.04 -6.35 -2.99
CA ALA A 222 30.22 -5.90 -1.61
C ALA A 222 31.10 -4.64 -1.47
N ALA A 223 31.89 -4.30 -2.50
CA ALA A 223 32.83 -3.19 -2.49
C ALA A 223 32.32 -1.98 -3.29
N GLU A 224 31.64 -2.22 -4.40
CA GLU A 224 31.19 -1.18 -5.33
C GLU A 224 29.67 -1.10 -5.46
N MET A 225 29.14 0.12 -5.48
CA MET A 225 27.72 0.35 -5.71
C MET A 225 27.39 0.03 -7.18
N GLY A 226 26.49 -0.93 -7.38
CA GLY A 226 25.88 -1.24 -8.68
C GLY A 226 24.36 -1.22 -8.59
N ASN A 227 23.68 -1.17 -9.74
CA ASN A 227 22.23 -1.33 -9.79
C ASN A 227 21.87 -2.82 -9.88
N GLY A 228 20.94 -3.26 -9.04
CA GLY A 228 20.50 -4.65 -9.02
C GLY A 228 19.25 -4.83 -8.19
N GLY A 229 18.87 -6.10 -7.99
CA GLY A 229 17.79 -6.47 -7.10
C GLY A 229 16.46 -6.65 -7.78
N SER A 230 15.45 -7.00 -6.99
CA SER A 230 14.09 -7.19 -7.48
C SER A 230 13.61 -5.84 -7.99
N TRP A 231 13.41 -5.68 -9.30
CA TRP A 231 12.78 -4.50 -9.88
C TRP A 231 11.28 -4.54 -9.65
N SER A 232 10.64 -5.69 -9.73
CA SER A 232 9.20 -5.78 -9.42
C SER A 232 8.85 -7.18 -9.02
N VAL A 233 7.89 -7.32 -8.10
CA VAL A 233 7.39 -8.62 -7.68
C VAL A 233 5.86 -8.61 -7.60
N TYR A 234 5.23 -9.61 -8.19
CA TYR A 234 3.78 -9.72 -8.23
C TYR A 234 3.29 -11.09 -7.80
N TRP A 235 2.17 -11.14 -7.07
CA TRP A 235 1.49 -12.41 -6.80
C TRP A 235 0.77 -12.89 -8.06
N TYR A 236 1.06 -14.11 -8.49
CA TYR A 236 0.40 -14.74 -9.62
C TYR A 236 0.09 -16.20 -9.32
N ASN A 237 -1.19 -16.52 -9.13
CA ASN A 237 -1.71 -17.89 -9.06
C ASN A 237 -0.98 -18.82 -8.07
N GLY A 238 -0.55 -18.30 -6.92
CA GLY A 238 0.07 -19.10 -5.85
C GLY A 238 1.57 -18.90 -5.65
N VAL A 239 2.22 -18.14 -6.52
CA VAL A 239 3.64 -17.78 -6.44
C VAL A 239 3.81 -16.26 -6.47
N MET A 240 4.96 -15.79 -5.98
CA MET A 240 5.43 -14.42 -6.17
C MET A 240 6.48 -14.43 -7.29
N VAL A 241 6.17 -13.73 -8.38
CA VAL A 241 6.98 -13.66 -9.60
C VAL A 241 7.78 -12.36 -9.56
N SER A 242 9.10 -12.46 -9.42
CA SER A 242 10.02 -11.33 -9.30
C SER A 242 10.88 -11.17 -10.54
N SER A 243 10.84 -10.01 -11.17
CA SER A 243 11.83 -9.60 -12.18
C SER A 243 13.01 -8.95 -11.47
N GLU A 244 14.16 -9.60 -11.49
CA GLU A 244 15.41 -9.18 -10.86
C GLU A 244 16.36 -8.62 -11.94
N ILE A 245 16.93 -7.44 -11.70
CA ILE A 245 17.68 -6.65 -12.69
C ILE A 245 18.88 -7.39 -13.28
N SER A 246 19.61 -8.15 -12.46
CA SER A 246 20.90 -8.78 -12.81
C SER A 246 20.80 -10.29 -13.07
N ARG A 247 19.84 -10.97 -12.46
CA ARG A 247 19.65 -12.43 -12.41
C ARG A 247 18.46 -12.90 -13.23
N GLY A 248 17.56 -11.99 -13.62
CA GLY A 248 16.43 -12.28 -14.50
C GLY A 248 15.12 -12.54 -13.76
N LEU A 249 14.74 -13.81 -13.57
CA LEU A 249 13.44 -14.20 -13.04
C LEU A 249 13.59 -15.08 -11.80
N ASP A 250 13.05 -14.62 -10.67
CA ASP A 250 12.93 -15.40 -9.45
C ASP A 250 11.47 -15.74 -9.16
N ILE A 251 11.20 -16.97 -8.74
CA ILE A 251 9.86 -17.45 -8.36
C ILE A 251 9.91 -17.90 -6.91
N PHE A 252 9.06 -17.29 -6.08
CA PHE A 252 8.99 -17.59 -4.65
C PHE A 252 7.62 -18.15 -4.28
N GLU A 253 7.60 -19.06 -3.31
CA GLU A 253 6.38 -19.51 -2.64
C GLU A 253 6.38 -19.06 -1.18
N LEU A 254 5.22 -18.67 -0.68
CA LEU A 254 5.06 -18.33 0.73
C LEU A 254 4.94 -19.62 1.56
N ALA A 255 5.79 -19.77 2.55
CA ALA A 255 5.71 -20.87 3.52
C ALA A 255 4.90 -20.44 4.75
N PRO A 256 4.18 -21.37 5.42
CA PRO A 256 3.51 -21.09 6.68
C PRO A 256 4.48 -20.59 7.75
N SER A 257 4.01 -19.66 8.56
CA SER A 257 4.77 -19.07 9.68
C SER A 257 3.83 -18.68 10.82
N ALA A 258 4.37 -18.09 11.88
CA ALA A 258 3.55 -17.50 12.94
C ALA A 258 2.62 -16.38 12.43
N PHE A 259 2.93 -15.75 11.30
CA PHE A 259 2.18 -14.62 10.74
C PHE A 259 1.17 -15.01 9.66
N VAL A 260 1.34 -16.17 9.02
CA VAL A 260 0.49 -16.66 7.93
C VAL A 260 0.34 -18.17 8.04
N SER A 261 -0.89 -18.66 8.20
CA SER A 261 -1.15 -20.10 8.27
C SER A 261 -1.20 -20.76 6.88
N GLN A 262 -1.13 -22.09 6.85
CA GLN A 262 -1.35 -22.85 5.61
C GLN A 262 -2.72 -22.58 5.00
N ASN A 263 -3.79 -22.48 5.81
CA ASN A 263 -5.13 -22.17 5.30
C ASN A 263 -5.20 -20.77 4.66
N GLU A 264 -4.45 -19.79 5.16
CA GLU A 264 -4.38 -18.46 4.55
C GLU A 264 -3.67 -18.49 3.19
N ILE A 265 -2.58 -19.27 3.07
CA ILE A 265 -1.89 -19.49 1.79
C ILE A 265 -2.79 -20.23 0.79
N ASP A 266 -3.46 -21.29 1.24
CA ASP A 266 -4.36 -22.08 0.40
C ASP A 266 -5.58 -21.26 -0.04
N ALA A 267 -6.14 -20.44 0.85
CA ALA A 267 -7.21 -19.51 0.51
C ALA A 267 -6.76 -18.45 -0.52
N ALA A 268 -5.52 -17.96 -0.42
CA ALA A 268 -4.95 -17.05 -1.42
C ALA A 268 -4.80 -17.71 -2.79
N LYS A 269 -4.45 -19.01 -2.83
CA LYS A 269 -4.34 -19.81 -4.06
C LYS A 269 -5.70 -20.03 -4.77
N LEU A 270 -6.83 -19.77 -4.11
CA LEU A 270 -8.16 -19.83 -4.74
C LEU A 270 -8.44 -18.68 -5.71
N VAL A 271 -7.79 -17.53 -5.53
CA VAL A 271 -7.93 -16.40 -6.44
C VAL A 271 -6.96 -16.61 -7.60
N ARG A 272 -7.53 -16.84 -8.79
CA ARG A 272 -6.77 -17.11 -10.01
C ARG A 272 -7.05 -16.08 -11.09
N PHE A 273 -6.01 -15.77 -11.85
CA PHE A 273 -6.04 -14.86 -12.98
C PHE A 273 -5.59 -15.61 -14.24
N ASP A 274 -6.34 -15.48 -15.32
CA ASP A 274 -5.90 -15.90 -16.66
C ASP A 274 -4.92 -14.89 -17.26
N TYR A 275 -5.08 -13.62 -16.88
CA TYR A 275 -4.23 -12.49 -17.22
C TYR A 275 -4.15 -11.53 -16.03
N LEU A 276 -2.97 -11.01 -15.73
CA LEU A 276 -2.75 -10.04 -14.67
C LEU A 276 -1.97 -8.83 -15.19
N ASN A 277 -2.57 -7.66 -15.04
CA ASN A 277 -1.89 -6.38 -15.03
C ASN A 277 -2.03 -5.80 -13.62
N ALA A 278 -0.92 -5.65 -12.88
CA ALA A 278 -0.96 -5.21 -11.49
C ALA A 278 -1.49 -3.76 -11.34
N GLN A 279 -1.17 -2.89 -12.29
CA GLN A 279 -1.65 -1.50 -12.35
C GLN A 279 -3.11 -1.42 -12.81
N GLY A 280 -3.59 -2.43 -13.54
CA GLY A 280 -5.02 -2.68 -13.76
C GLY A 280 -5.62 -3.49 -12.61
N GLN A 281 -5.57 -2.96 -11.38
CA GLN A 281 -5.80 -3.72 -10.15
C GLN A 281 -7.12 -4.53 -10.20
N PRO A 282 -7.06 -5.87 -10.17
CA PRO A 282 -8.26 -6.70 -10.16
C PRO A 282 -8.91 -6.70 -8.78
N ARG A 283 -10.24 -6.86 -8.74
CA ARG A 283 -10.93 -7.15 -7.49
C ARG A 283 -10.71 -8.60 -7.11
N LEU A 284 -10.20 -8.81 -5.90
CA LEU A 284 -9.97 -10.15 -5.35
C LEU A 284 -11.30 -10.67 -4.77
N VAL A 285 -11.73 -11.83 -5.24
CA VAL A 285 -12.96 -12.50 -4.80
C VAL A 285 -12.64 -13.97 -4.55
N TRP A 286 -13.00 -14.45 -3.37
CA TRP A 286 -12.80 -15.84 -2.97
C TRP A 286 -14.09 -16.62 -3.20
N PRO A 287 -14.03 -17.84 -3.77
CA PRO A 287 -15.19 -18.70 -3.81
C PRO A 287 -15.52 -19.22 -2.40
N PRO A 288 -16.80 -19.44 -2.07
CA PRO A 288 -17.20 -20.13 -0.85
C PRO A 288 -16.48 -21.48 -0.73
N SER A 289 -15.65 -21.61 0.30
CA SER A 289 -14.80 -22.77 0.53
C SER A 289 -14.48 -22.93 2.01
N PHE A 290 -14.35 -24.19 2.47
CA PHE A 290 -14.02 -24.49 3.86
C PHE A 290 -12.65 -23.92 4.26
N VAL A 291 -11.72 -23.82 3.32
CA VAL A 291 -10.39 -23.24 3.58
C VAL A 291 -10.44 -21.74 3.89
N VAL A 292 -11.35 -20.98 3.27
CA VAL A 292 -11.58 -19.57 3.63
C VAL A 292 -12.13 -19.45 5.06
N ALA A 293 -13.09 -20.28 5.45
CA ALA A 293 -13.58 -20.32 6.83
C ALA A 293 -12.46 -20.70 7.83
N ARG A 294 -11.63 -21.69 7.49
CA ARG A 294 -10.48 -22.08 8.33
C ARG A 294 -9.44 -20.96 8.44
N ALA A 295 -9.17 -20.23 7.35
CA ALA A 295 -8.26 -19.08 7.37
C ALA A 295 -8.74 -18.01 8.36
N TYR A 296 -10.04 -17.71 8.41
CA TYR A 296 -10.57 -16.80 9.42
C TYR A 296 -10.48 -17.34 10.85
N ALA A 297 -10.66 -18.64 11.06
CA ALA A 297 -10.46 -19.25 12.37
C ALA A 297 -8.99 -19.15 12.84
N ASP A 298 -8.03 -19.36 11.94
CA ASP A 298 -6.60 -19.21 12.25
C ASP A 298 -6.23 -17.74 12.55
N GLN A 299 -6.85 -16.80 11.83
CA GLN A 299 -6.69 -15.37 12.12
C GLN A 299 -7.27 -15.00 13.49
N LEU A 300 -8.43 -15.54 13.87
CA LEU A 300 -9.05 -15.33 15.19
C LEU A 300 -8.22 -15.92 16.34
N GLU A 301 -7.54 -17.04 16.11
CA GLU A 301 -6.59 -17.59 17.09
C GLU A 301 -5.45 -16.61 17.33
N ARG A 302 -4.88 -16.07 16.24
CA ARG A 302 -3.78 -15.10 16.31
C ARG A 302 -4.20 -13.75 16.89
N SER A 303 -5.40 -13.25 16.60
CA SER A 303 -5.92 -12.03 17.22
C SER A 303 -6.52 -12.24 18.62
N ARG A 304 -6.60 -13.50 19.08
CA ARG A 304 -7.32 -13.89 20.30
C ARG A 304 -8.78 -13.42 20.29
N GLY A 305 -9.39 -13.39 19.10
CA GLY A 305 -10.77 -12.96 18.90
C GLY A 305 -11.80 -13.94 19.48
N LEU A 306 -11.45 -15.22 19.61
CA LEU A 306 -12.27 -16.24 20.27
C LEU A 306 -11.39 -17.08 21.21
N ALA A 307 -12.01 -17.66 22.24
CA ALA A 307 -11.33 -18.57 23.15
C ALA A 307 -10.81 -19.83 22.42
N ALA A 308 -9.68 -20.38 22.87
CA ALA A 308 -9.03 -21.52 22.22
C ALA A 308 -9.95 -22.75 22.11
N ASP A 309 -10.67 -23.10 23.18
CA ASP A 309 -11.63 -24.22 23.18
C ASP A 309 -12.79 -23.97 22.20
N ARG A 310 -13.21 -22.71 22.07
CA ARG A 310 -14.25 -22.34 21.11
C ARG A 310 -13.75 -22.49 19.68
N LEU A 311 -12.53 -22.04 19.39
CA LEU A 311 -11.91 -22.22 18.06
C LEU A 311 -11.71 -23.69 17.70
N ALA A 312 -11.33 -24.52 18.68
CA ALA A 312 -11.27 -25.97 18.48
C ALA A 312 -12.64 -26.55 18.10
N ALA A 313 -13.71 -26.15 18.79
CA ALA A 313 -15.09 -26.56 18.46
C ALA A 313 -15.54 -26.07 17.07
N VAL A 314 -15.20 -24.82 16.69
CA VAL A 314 -15.47 -24.29 15.35
C VAL A 314 -14.77 -25.13 14.27
N ARG A 315 -13.48 -25.43 14.45
CA ARG A 315 -12.69 -26.24 13.51
C ARG A 315 -13.27 -27.66 13.38
N GLN A 316 -13.69 -28.27 14.48
CA GLN A 316 -14.36 -29.57 14.48
C GLN A 316 -15.70 -29.52 13.73
N ALA A 317 -16.51 -28.49 13.97
CA ALA A 317 -17.79 -28.30 13.28
C ALA A 317 -17.60 -28.11 11.76
N LEU A 318 -16.62 -27.29 11.34
CA LEU A 318 -16.26 -27.14 9.92
C LEU A 318 -15.83 -28.48 9.29
N ALA A 319 -14.99 -29.25 9.98
CA ALA A 319 -14.54 -30.56 9.49
C ALA A 319 -15.68 -31.59 9.41
N ALA A 320 -16.63 -31.57 10.35
CA ALA A 320 -17.81 -32.43 10.31
C ALA A 320 -18.74 -32.04 9.14
N ALA A 321 -19.00 -30.74 8.98
CA ALA A 321 -19.84 -30.22 7.90
C ALA A 321 -19.26 -30.49 6.51
N GLU A 322 -17.93 -30.44 6.35
CA GLU A 322 -17.25 -30.76 5.08
C GLU A 322 -17.45 -32.23 4.68
N ARG A 323 -17.52 -33.16 5.66
CA ARG A 323 -17.79 -34.58 5.41
C ARG A 323 -19.28 -34.89 5.22
N ALA A 324 -20.17 -34.06 5.78
CA ALA A 324 -21.61 -34.17 5.57
C ALA A 324 -22.02 -33.68 4.17
N ALA A 325 -23.27 -33.90 3.77
CA ALA A 325 -23.84 -33.40 2.51
C ALA A 325 -25.32 -33.06 2.65
N GLY A 326 -25.88 -32.34 1.66
CA GLY A 326 -27.31 -32.01 1.60
C GLY A 326 -27.80 -31.24 2.83
N ALA A 327 -29.01 -31.55 3.30
CA ALA A 327 -29.64 -30.86 4.44
C ALA A 327 -28.77 -30.90 5.70
N ALA A 328 -28.16 -32.04 6.02
CA ALA A 328 -27.33 -32.18 7.22
C ALA A 328 -26.14 -31.21 7.24
N ARG A 329 -25.47 -31.00 6.10
CA ARG A 329 -24.40 -29.99 5.98
C ARG A 329 -24.97 -28.58 6.17
N ARG A 330 -26.06 -28.26 5.47
CA ARG A 330 -26.66 -26.92 5.51
C ARG A 330 -27.12 -26.53 6.91
N ASP A 331 -27.77 -27.46 7.62
CA ASP A 331 -28.26 -27.22 8.98
C ASP A 331 -27.10 -27.01 9.96
N ALA A 332 -26.06 -27.84 9.87
CA ALA A 332 -24.85 -27.71 10.71
C ALA A 332 -24.13 -26.36 10.49
N LEU A 333 -23.97 -25.94 9.22
CA LEU A 333 -23.33 -24.66 8.90
C LEU A 333 -24.21 -23.47 9.29
N THR A 334 -25.52 -23.55 9.09
CA THR A 334 -26.47 -22.49 9.48
C THR A 334 -26.47 -22.29 11.00
N GLN A 335 -26.46 -23.39 11.75
CA GLN A 335 -26.35 -23.36 13.21
C GLN A 335 -25.00 -22.75 13.64
N LEU A 336 -23.89 -23.17 13.02
CA LEU A 336 -22.56 -22.63 13.33
C LEU A 336 -22.49 -21.12 13.05
N ALA A 337 -22.98 -20.66 11.90
CA ALA A 337 -23.00 -19.23 11.57
C ALA A 337 -23.83 -18.42 12.58
N THR A 338 -24.99 -18.95 13.00
CA THR A 338 -25.85 -18.29 14.00
C THR A 338 -25.15 -18.16 15.36
N GLN A 339 -24.41 -19.19 15.79
CA GLN A 339 -23.63 -19.12 17.03
C GLN A 339 -22.53 -18.06 16.94
N LEU A 340 -21.77 -18.05 15.84
CA LEU A 340 -20.70 -17.08 15.59
C LEU A 340 -21.22 -15.64 15.57
N ASP A 341 -22.40 -15.39 14.97
CA ASP A 341 -23.03 -14.07 14.99
C ASP A 341 -23.35 -13.60 16.42
N GLY A 342 -23.84 -14.50 17.27
CA GLY A 342 -24.09 -14.21 18.69
C GLY A 342 -22.82 -13.94 19.49
N GLU A 343 -21.69 -14.53 19.08
CA GLU A 343 -20.39 -14.37 19.74
C GLU A 343 -19.67 -13.09 19.31
N ALA A 344 -20.00 -12.52 18.15
CA ALA A 344 -19.27 -11.39 17.56
C ALA A 344 -19.21 -10.16 18.47
N ALA A 345 -20.28 -9.84 19.20
CA ALA A 345 -20.32 -8.67 20.08
C ALA A 345 -19.41 -8.80 21.32
N ALA A 346 -19.13 -10.02 21.77
CA ALA A 346 -18.26 -10.31 22.92
C ALA A 346 -16.79 -10.54 22.53
N SER A 347 -16.51 -10.61 21.23
CA SER A 347 -15.16 -10.83 20.69
C SER A 347 -14.32 -9.56 20.69
N THR A 348 -13.03 -9.69 20.98
CA THR A 348 -12.03 -8.63 20.78
C THR A 348 -11.74 -8.34 19.31
N ASP A 349 -12.19 -9.22 18.41
CA ASP A 349 -12.08 -9.09 16.94
C ASP A 349 -13.43 -9.39 16.27
N ALA A 350 -14.44 -8.62 16.67
CA ALA A 350 -15.81 -8.74 16.18
C ALA A 350 -15.91 -8.69 14.64
N GLY A 351 -15.02 -7.93 13.98
CA GLY A 351 -14.96 -7.85 12.52
C GLY A 351 -14.62 -9.21 11.91
N LYS A 352 -13.59 -9.88 12.44
CA LYS A 352 -13.18 -11.20 11.95
C LYS A 352 -14.18 -12.30 12.27
N VAL A 353 -14.85 -12.26 13.43
CA VAL A 353 -15.93 -13.21 13.74
C VAL A 353 -17.08 -13.10 12.72
N ARG A 354 -17.47 -11.87 12.34
CA ARG A 354 -18.49 -11.66 11.29
C ARG A 354 -18.02 -12.17 9.92
N MET A 355 -16.74 -11.99 9.58
CA MET A 355 -16.18 -12.55 8.34
C MET A 355 -16.22 -14.08 8.33
N LEU A 356 -15.86 -14.73 9.44
CA LEU A 356 -15.97 -16.18 9.61
C LEU A 356 -17.43 -16.65 9.47
N SER A 357 -18.35 -16.02 10.21
CA SER A 357 -19.79 -16.32 10.12
C SER A 357 -20.32 -16.17 8.68
N GLY A 358 -19.95 -15.08 7.99
CA GLY A 358 -20.29 -14.86 6.58
C GLY A 358 -19.81 -15.99 5.67
N ALA A 359 -18.54 -16.39 5.79
CA ALA A 359 -17.99 -17.51 5.00
C ALA A 359 -18.70 -18.84 5.29
N VAL A 360 -19.06 -19.11 6.55
CA VAL A 360 -19.83 -20.30 6.94
C VAL A 360 -21.24 -20.27 6.35
N ARG A 361 -21.90 -19.10 6.32
CA ARG A 361 -23.22 -18.92 5.71
C ARG A 361 -23.19 -19.12 4.20
N GLU A 362 -22.17 -18.61 3.53
CA GLU A 362 -21.99 -18.82 2.09
C GLU A 362 -21.80 -20.31 1.74
N LEU A 363 -21.10 -21.06 2.60
CA LEU A 363 -20.97 -22.51 2.48
C LEU A 363 -22.32 -23.23 2.68
N ALA A 364 -23.19 -22.75 3.56
CA ALA A 364 -24.52 -23.32 3.80
C ALA A 364 -25.48 -23.09 2.61
N GLY A 365 -25.23 -22.04 1.80
CA GLY A 365 -26.02 -21.73 0.61
C GLY A 365 -25.71 -22.60 -0.61
N ARG A 366 -24.72 -23.48 -0.52
CA ARG A 366 -24.34 -24.46 -1.55
C ARG A 366 -24.78 -25.86 -1.15
#